data_AF-A0A2N2CZZ7-F1
#
_entry.id   AF-A0A2N2CZZ7-F1
#
_cell.length_a   1.000
_cell.length_b   1.000
_cell.length_c   1.000
_cell.angle_alpha   90.00
_cell.angle_beta   90.00
_cell.angle_gamma   90.00
#
_symmetry.space_group_name_H-M   'P 1'
#
loop_
_entity.id
_entity.type
_entity.pdbx_description
1 polymer ?
#
loop_
_entity_poly.entity_id
_entity_poly.type
_entity_poly.pdbx_seq_one_letter_code
_entity_poly.pdbx_strand_id
1 'polypeptide(L)'
;MFATFLNKEDRHSLDLSAFINYNPEQLMFYYYKSWINVSLDTYLQMKEWLANGYGNSSNLEAWLNLIEVEMNIHLDLLSLQENEYLNSIGPYYYGPSDTQFYFSKLYTIEHEALTSSDFAFLFNFHNIPHASKDLQKYSSSRKVAKKSARNKDELIRDITMCVSSLEHIENLSRYSRYLNILLEERNAILAANDILPPEPTPVPDKPFKPEEPPSKLNRLLTMGIPKRKQQDYQKNCSDYNRNMKIYFIRCREYEKACDRYKDALQDWSQYRQGFMKKCQYDLQEAVGKLNEVEALLDIYHNIINKSFVHSNYQKLETLNSFKRYLQTGRANDIQDCMNIYEEERLWTEIKASQERIENTIHFLQCENDALSLASEQTARLIASARE
;
A
#
# COMPACT_ATOMS: atom_id res chain seq x y z
N MET A 1 7.62 -1.68 2.17
CA MET A 1 6.77 -2.78 1.64
C MET A 1 5.26 -2.46 1.61
N PHE A 2 4.60 -2.23 2.74
CA PHE A 2 3.13 -2.08 2.84
C PHE A 2 2.51 -0.95 1.99
N ALA A 3 3.00 0.28 2.11
CA ALA A 3 2.49 1.41 1.34
C ALA A 3 2.59 1.18 -0.18
N THR A 4 3.68 0.55 -0.64
CA THR A 4 3.94 0.31 -2.06
C THR A 4 3.01 -0.73 -2.70
N PHE A 5 2.58 -1.74 -1.94
CA PHE A 5 1.86 -2.90 -2.48
C PHE A 5 0.39 -2.96 -2.07
N LEU A 6 0.04 -2.39 -0.93
CA LEU A 6 -1.33 -2.41 -0.38
C LEU A 6 -2.03 -1.05 -0.45
N ASN A 7 -1.30 0.03 -0.78
CA ASN A 7 -1.81 1.41 -0.75
C ASN A 7 -2.47 1.81 0.59
N LYS A 8 -2.01 1.20 1.71
CA LYS A 8 -2.45 1.52 3.07
C LYS A 8 -1.39 2.32 3.80
N GLU A 9 -1.83 3.41 4.44
CA GLU A 9 -0.94 4.34 5.17
C GLU A 9 -0.61 3.83 6.58
N ASP A 10 -1.59 3.34 7.33
CA ASP A 10 -1.34 2.64 8.59
C ASP A 10 -1.03 1.17 8.34
N ARG A 11 0.23 0.84 8.56
CA ARG A 11 0.78 -0.51 8.40
C ARG A 11 1.00 -1.22 9.73
N HIS A 12 0.60 -0.62 10.85
CA HIS A 12 0.96 -1.08 12.19
C HIS A 12 -0.23 -1.64 12.95
N SER A 13 -1.45 -1.30 12.55
CA SER A 13 -2.68 -1.84 13.11
C SER A 13 -3.13 -3.12 12.38
N LEU A 14 -3.37 -4.19 13.15
CA LEU A 14 -3.76 -5.51 12.64
C LEU A 14 -5.20 -5.86 13.04
N ASP A 15 -5.99 -6.29 12.06
CA ASP A 15 -7.35 -6.82 12.30
C ASP A 15 -7.33 -8.27 12.83
N LEU A 16 -8.39 -8.68 13.53
CA LEU A 16 -8.59 -10.03 14.06
C LEU A 16 -8.36 -11.11 13.00
N SER A 17 -8.78 -10.87 11.75
CA SER A 17 -8.61 -11.82 10.65
C SER A 17 -7.14 -12.23 10.42
N ALA A 18 -6.19 -11.32 10.64
CA ALA A 18 -4.76 -11.60 10.50
C ALA A 18 -4.28 -12.61 11.56
N PHE A 19 -4.74 -12.44 12.81
CA PHE A 19 -4.40 -13.32 13.94
C PHE A 19 -5.02 -14.71 13.82
N ILE A 20 -6.22 -14.82 13.25
CA ILE A 20 -6.89 -16.11 13.04
C ILE A 20 -6.15 -16.91 11.97
N ASN A 21 -5.79 -16.27 10.86
CA ASN A 21 -5.34 -16.99 9.65
C ASN A 21 -3.82 -17.23 9.61
N TYR A 22 -3.03 -16.46 10.37
CA TYR A 22 -1.57 -16.51 10.28
C TYR A 22 -0.88 -16.64 11.64
N ASN A 23 0.21 -17.39 11.64
CA ASN A 23 1.06 -17.58 12.81
C ASN A 23 1.90 -16.31 13.08
N PRO A 24 2.20 -15.97 14.36
CA PRO A 24 3.11 -14.88 14.71
C PRO A 24 4.38 -14.79 13.86
N GLU A 25 5.10 -15.89 13.67
CA GLU A 25 6.38 -15.88 12.95
C GLU A 25 6.24 -15.39 11.50
N GLN A 26 5.12 -15.72 10.84
CA GLN A 26 4.85 -15.33 9.47
C GLN A 26 4.59 -13.82 9.36
N LEU A 27 3.87 -13.23 10.32
CA LEU A 27 3.65 -11.80 10.35
C LEU A 27 4.91 -11.04 10.79
N MET A 28 5.66 -11.55 11.78
CA MET A 28 6.90 -10.92 12.27
C MET A 28 7.94 -10.72 11.17
N PHE A 29 7.93 -11.52 10.11
CA PHE A 29 8.77 -11.31 8.93
C PHE A 29 8.62 -9.89 8.34
N TYR A 30 7.39 -9.38 8.26
CA TYR A 30 7.11 -8.06 7.71
C TYR A 30 7.29 -6.92 8.71
N TYR A 31 7.32 -7.24 10.01
CA TYR A 31 7.53 -6.28 11.11
C TYR A 31 8.94 -6.34 11.69
N TYR A 32 9.89 -6.86 10.93
CA TYR A 32 11.28 -6.97 11.31
C TYR A 32 11.89 -5.57 11.52
N LYS A 33 12.37 -5.29 12.75
CA LYS A 33 12.79 -3.96 13.21
C LYS A 33 11.70 -2.89 13.01
N SER A 34 10.48 -3.21 13.42
CA SER A 34 9.29 -2.37 13.30
C SER A 34 8.41 -2.51 14.54
N TRP A 35 7.18 -2.01 14.48
CA TRP A 35 6.22 -2.11 15.58
C TRP A 35 4.82 -2.52 15.10
N ILE A 36 4.04 -3.07 16.02
CA ILE A 36 2.66 -3.50 15.83
C ILE A 36 1.83 -2.90 16.96
N ASN A 37 0.63 -2.43 16.64
CA ASN A 37 -0.38 -2.03 17.60
C ASN A 37 -1.56 -3.00 17.55
N VAL A 38 -1.86 -3.59 18.70
CA VAL A 38 -2.98 -4.52 18.88
C VAL A 38 -4.05 -3.85 19.73
N SER A 39 -5.28 -3.78 19.22
CA SER A 39 -6.36 -3.24 20.02
C SER A 39 -6.75 -4.21 21.15
N LEU A 40 -7.16 -3.66 22.29
CA LEU A 40 -7.65 -4.46 23.42
C LEU A 40 -8.88 -5.29 23.02
N ASP A 41 -9.74 -4.73 22.18
CA ASP A 41 -10.91 -5.42 21.62
C ASP A 41 -10.48 -6.64 20.79
N THR A 42 -9.49 -6.48 19.90
CA THR A 42 -8.93 -7.60 19.13
C THR A 42 -8.35 -8.68 20.03
N TYR A 43 -7.58 -8.32 21.07
CA TYR A 43 -7.04 -9.28 22.03
C TYR A 43 -8.17 -10.05 22.78
N LEU A 44 -9.21 -9.36 23.22
CA LEU A 44 -10.35 -10.01 23.89
C LEU A 44 -11.11 -10.94 22.93
N GLN A 45 -11.31 -10.51 21.68
CA GLN A 45 -11.92 -11.34 20.64
C GLN A 45 -11.09 -12.58 20.33
N MET A 46 -9.76 -12.50 20.32
CA MET A 46 -8.89 -13.68 20.16
C MET A 46 -9.14 -14.72 21.25
N LYS A 47 -9.28 -14.28 22.52
CA LYS A 47 -9.58 -15.19 23.64
C LYS A 47 -10.97 -15.80 23.53
N GLU A 48 -11.97 -14.99 23.17
CA GLU A 48 -13.33 -15.46 22.98
C GLU A 48 -13.43 -16.48 21.84
N TRP A 49 -12.78 -16.21 20.71
CA TRP A 49 -12.76 -17.10 19.55
C TRP A 49 -12.08 -18.43 19.88
N LEU A 50 -10.95 -18.39 20.59
CA LEU A 50 -10.28 -19.60 21.02
C LEU A 50 -11.16 -20.42 21.98
N ALA A 51 -11.79 -19.78 22.97
CA ALA A 51 -12.66 -20.44 23.94
C ALA A 51 -13.90 -21.08 23.30
N ASN A 52 -14.45 -20.44 22.26
CA ASN A 52 -15.61 -20.92 21.52
C ASN A 52 -15.25 -21.89 20.38
N GLY A 53 -13.96 -22.14 20.13
CA GLY A 53 -13.49 -23.02 19.06
C GLY A 53 -13.74 -22.48 17.65
N TYR A 54 -13.75 -21.15 17.48
CA TYR A 54 -13.93 -20.49 16.19
C TYR A 54 -12.59 -20.27 15.48
N GLY A 55 -12.55 -20.50 14.16
CA GLY A 55 -11.37 -20.26 13.34
C GLY A 55 -10.29 -21.33 13.48
N ASN A 56 -9.02 -20.95 13.30
CA ASN A 56 -7.87 -21.83 13.46
C ASN A 56 -7.28 -21.68 14.87
N SER A 57 -7.67 -22.57 15.78
CA SER A 57 -7.26 -22.54 17.20
C SER A 57 -5.75 -22.52 17.39
N SER A 58 -4.98 -23.19 16.53
CA SER A 58 -3.52 -23.27 16.67
C SER A 58 -2.82 -21.91 16.50
N ASN A 59 -3.29 -21.08 15.56
CA ASN A 59 -2.71 -19.75 15.36
C ASN A 59 -3.05 -18.83 16.53
N LEU A 60 -4.31 -18.85 16.99
CA LEU A 60 -4.76 -18.05 18.13
C LEU A 60 -4.04 -18.46 19.42
N GLU A 61 -3.84 -19.75 19.65
CA GLU A 61 -3.02 -20.27 20.76
C GLU A 61 -1.59 -19.75 20.69
N ALA A 62 -0.95 -19.79 19.52
CA ALA A 62 0.41 -19.29 19.35
C ALA A 62 0.53 -17.79 19.66
N TRP A 63 -0.43 -16.99 19.18
CA TRP A 63 -0.47 -15.56 19.48
C TRP A 63 -0.73 -15.27 20.96
N LEU A 64 -1.68 -15.95 21.59
CA LEU A 64 -1.98 -15.77 23.01
C LEU A 64 -0.81 -16.24 23.89
N ASN A 65 -0.13 -17.33 23.51
CA ASN A 65 1.10 -17.76 24.19
C ASN A 65 2.21 -16.70 24.09
N LEU A 66 2.42 -16.12 22.90
CA LEU A 66 3.38 -15.04 22.71
C LEU A 66 3.03 -13.80 23.57
N ILE A 67 1.76 -13.41 23.62
CA ILE A 67 1.31 -12.23 24.37
C ILE A 67 1.31 -12.46 25.89
N GLU A 68 0.78 -13.59 26.34
CA GLU A 68 0.52 -13.85 27.77
C GLU A 68 1.69 -14.50 28.48
N VAL A 69 2.45 -15.37 27.79
CA VAL A 69 3.54 -16.16 28.39
C VAL A 69 4.88 -15.55 28.06
N GLU A 70 5.21 -15.35 26.78
CA GLU A 70 6.52 -14.86 26.39
C GLU A 70 6.72 -13.39 26.77
N MET A 71 5.74 -12.53 26.50
CA MET A 71 5.83 -11.11 26.85
C MET A 71 5.25 -10.77 28.23
N ASN A 72 4.58 -11.71 28.91
CA ASN A 72 4.01 -11.56 30.26
C ASN A 72 3.13 -10.30 30.44
N ILE A 73 2.26 -10.01 29.46
CA ILE A 73 1.49 -8.74 29.39
C ILE A 73 0.14 -8.82 30.13
N HIS A 74 -0.30 -10.03 30.52
CA HIS A 74 -1.68 -10.26 30.97
C HIS A 74 -2.18 -9.27 32.05
N LEU A 75 -1.38 -9.03 33.10
CA LEU A 75 -1.73 -8.11 34.19
C LEU A 75 -1.78 -6.63 33.75
N ASP A 76 -0.93 -6.24 32.81
CA ASP A 76 -0.92 -4.89 32.26
C ASP A 76 -2.12 -4.66 31.34
N LEU A 77 -2.58 -5.68 30.59
CA LEU A 77 -3.80 -5.59 29.77
C LEU A 77 -5.06 -5.46 30.63
N LEU A 78 -5.14 -6.18 31.76
CA LEU A 78 -6.23 -6.00 32.73
C LEU A 78 -6.19 -4.57 33.33
N SER A 79 -5.00 -4.11 33.72
CA SER A 79 -4.80 -2.75 34.23
C SER A 79 -5.17 -1.69 33.19
N LEU A 80 -4.86 -1.94 31.92
CA LEU A 80 -5.28 -1.09 30.81
C LEU A 80 -6.81 -1.08 30.77
N GLN A 81 -7.48 -2.23 30.66
CA GLN A 81 -8.95 -2.31 30.56
C GLN A 81 -9.65 -1.49 31.64
N GLU A 82 -9.23 -1.61 32.90
CA GLU A 82 -9.84 -0.91 34.05
C GLU A 82 -9.53 0.60 34.10
N ASN A 83 -8.39 1.04 33.55
CA ASN A 83 -7.92 2.42 33.73
C ASN A 83 -8.56 3.42 32.75
N GLU A 84 -9.42 4.32 33.24
CA GLU A 84 -10.10 5.33 32.42
C GLU A 84 -9.17 6.38 31.76
N TYR A 85 -7.94 6.54 32.26
CA TYR A 85 -7.03 7.64 31.88
C TYR A 85 -5.93 7.21 30.91
N LEU A 86 -5.80 5.91 30.66
CA LEU A 86 -4.76 5.33 29.83
C LEU A 86 -5.37 4.73 28.56
N ASN A 87 -4.90 5.20 27.40
CA ASN A 87 -5.39 4.74 26.10
C ASN A 87 -4.49 3.67 25.48
N SER A 88 -3.21 3.60 25.86
CA SER A 88 -2.25 2.67 25.29
C SER A 88 -1.14 2.31 26.28
N ILE A 89 -0.58 1.11 26.12
CA ILE A 89 0.60 0.60 26.83
C ILE A 89 1.63 0.08 25.82
N GLY A 90 2.89 0.04 26.25
CA GLY A 90 4.04 -0.40 25.47
C GLY A 90 5.16 0.65 25.48
N PRO A 91 6.27 0.39 24.75
CA PRO A 91 6.54 -0.82 23.98
C PRO A 91 6.79 -2.07 24.85
N TYR A 92 6.38 -3.21 24.32
CA TYR A 92 6.88 -4.54 24.70
C TYR A 92 7.78 -5.03 23.57
N TYR A 93 8.84 -5.77 23.89
CA TYR A 93 9.89 -6.09 22.92
C TYR A 93 9.88 -7.58 22.59
N TYR A 94 9.83 -7.89 21.30
CA TYR A 94 10.04 -9.25 20.80
C TYR A 94 11.44 -9.34 20.17
N GLY A 95 12.37 -9.92 20.93
CA GLY A 95 13.80 -9.98 20.60
C GLY A 95 14.17 -10.61 19.25
N PRO A 96 13.56 -11.75 18.82
CA PRO A 96 13.97 -12.44 17.59
C PRO A 96 13.85 -11.63 16.28
N SER A 97 12.91 -10.68 16.21
CA SER A 97 12.74 -9.77 15.05
C SER A 97 12.86 -8.29 15.40
N ASP A 98 13.27 -7.97 16.64
CA ASP A 98 13.30 -6.59 17.18
C ASP A 98 11.97 -5.85 16.92
N THR A 99 10.86 -6.55 17.16
CA THR A 99 9.51 -6.01 16.90
C THR A 99 8.93 -5.47 18.20
N GLN A 100 8.47 -4.23 18.19
CA GLN A 100 7.79 -3.62 19.34
C GLN A 100 6.28 -3.85 19.29
N PHE A 101 5.68 -4.21 20.41
CA PHE A 101 4.24 -4.34 20.57
C PHE A 101 3.70 -3.20 21.41
N TYR A 102 2.64 -2.58 20.91
CA TYR A 102 1.81 -1.63 21.61
C TYR A 102 0.40 -2.19 21.72
N PHE A 103 -0.29 -1.87 22.82
CA PHE A 103 -1.69 -2.22 22.98
C PHE A 103 -2.50 -0.97 23.23
N SER A 104 -3.65 -0.84 22.59
CA SER A 104 -4.47 0.36 22.65
C SER A 104 -5.95 0.03 22.90
N LYS A 105 -6.65 0.88 23.66
CA LYS A 105 -8.09 0.72 23.92
C LYS A 105 -8.97 1.03 22.73
N LEU A 106 -8.58 2.06 21.98
CA LEU A 106 -9.34 2.58 20.85
C LEU A 106 -8.53 2.34 19.59
N TYR A 107 -9.20 1.80 18.58
CA TYR A 107 -8.72 1.91 17.21
C TYR A 107 -8.63 3.39 16.85
N THR A 108 -7.48 3.84 16.36
CA THR A 108 -7.40 5.12 15.64
C THR A 108 -8.17 4.93 14.34
N ILE A 109 -9.41 5.42 14.30
CA ILE A 109 -10.37 5.31 13.18
C ILE A 109 -9.82 5.91 11.87
N GLU A 110 -8.73 6.68 11.95
CA GLU A 110 -8.18 7.44 10.83
C GLU A 110 -7.61 6.56 9.71
N HIS A 111 -7.29 5.28 9.97
CA HIS A 111 -6.70 4.39 8.96
C HIS A 111 -7.25 2.96 9.00
N GLU A 112 -7.37 2.34 7.82
CA GLU A 112 -7.85 0.98 7.65
C GLU A 112 -6.80 -0.04 8.11
N ALA A 113 -7.18 -0.92 9.04
CA ALA A 113 -6.30 -1.97 9.55
C ALA A 113 -5.88 -2.96 8.44
N LEU A 114 -4.73 -3.63 8.65
CA LEU A 114 -4.29 -4.71 7.78
C LEU A 114 -5.08 -5.99 8.09
N THR A 115 -5.69 -6.57 7.05
CA THR A 115 -6.54 -7.76 7.13
C THR A 115 -5.80 -9.01 6.64
N SER A 116 -6.40 -10.19 6.83
CA SER A 116 -5.82 -11.42 6.28
C SER A 116 -5.69 -11.41 4.75
N SER A 117 -6.57 -10.74 4.01
CA SER A 117 -6.44 -10.65 2.55
C SER A 117 -5.21 -9.82 2.13
N ASP A 118 -4.86 -8.80 2.91
CA ASP A 118 -3.68 -7.98 2.66
C ASP A 118 -2.40 -8.81 2.82
N PHE A 119 -2.33 -9.60 3.89
CA PHE A 119 -1.21 -10.51 4.10
C PHE A 119 -1.20 -11.66 3.09
N ALA A 120 -2.35 -12.22 2.70
CA ALA A 120 -2.42 -13.21 1.63
C ALA A 120 -1.81 -12.66 0.33
N PHE A 121 -2.10 -11.41 0.01
CA PHE A 121 -1.53 -10.73 -1.15
C PHE A 121 0.00 -10.60 -1.04
N LEU A 122 0.53 -10.21 0.13
CA LEU A 122 1.97 -10.15 0.35
C LEU A 122 2.64 -11.54 0.32
N PHE A 123 2.01 -12.54 0.93
CA PHE A 123 2.55 -13.90 0.98
C PHE A 123 2.67 -14.53 -0.41
N ASN A 124 1.84 -14.14 -1.37
CA ASN A 124 1.99 -14.57 -2.75
C ASN A 124 3.35 -14.17 -3.35
N PHE A 125 3.99 -13.10 -2.85
CA PHE A 125 5.33 -12.69 -3.28
C PHE A 125 6.48 -13.45 -2.60
N HIS A 126 6.22 -14.43 -1.73
CA HIS A 126 7.30 -15.34 -1.31
C HIS A 126 7.64 -16.38 -2.38
N ASN A 127 6.67 -16.71 -3.22
CA ASN A 127 6.81 -17.71 -4.27
C ASN A 127 7.18 -17.04 -5.59
N ILE A 128 8.21 -17.57 -6.25
CA ILE A 128 8.60 -17.10 -7.58
C ILE A 128 7.42 -17.32 -8.54
N PRO A 129 7.04 -16.31 -9.36
CA PRO A 129 5.99 -16.49 -10.35
C PRO A 129 6.28 -17.68 -11.26
N HIS A 130 5.26 -18.50 -11.53
CA HIS A 130 5.43 -19.75 -12.26
C HIS A 130 6.04 -19.52 -13.65
N ALA A 131 7.23 -20.08 -13.88
CA ALA A 131 7.91 -20.01 -15.17
C ALA A 131 7.17 -20.84 -16.23
N SER A 132 6.77 -20.21 -17.33
CA SER A 132 6.15 -20.94 -18.45
C SER A 132 7.17 -21.83 -19.17
N LYS A 133 7.01 -23.16 -19.01
CA LYS A 133 7.82 -24.17 -19.71
C LYS A 133 7.72 -24.03 -21.23
N ASP A 134 6.57 -23.57 -21.73
CA ASP A 134 6.35 -23.39 -23.16
C ASP A 134 7.14 -22.21 -23.73
N LEU A 135 7.22 -21.10 -22.99
CA LEU A 135 8.04 -19.95 -23.37
C LEU A 135 9.54 -20.30 -23.35
N GLN A 136 10.00 -21.05 -22.35
CA GLN A 136 11.39 -21.50 -22.29
C GLN A 136 11.74 -22.43 -23.46
N LYS A 137 10.88 -23.40 -23.77
CA LYS A 137 11.03 -24.27 -24.95
C LYS A 137 11.04 -23.45 -26.24
N TYR A 138 10.13 -22.48 -26.36
CA TYR A 138 10.03 -21.62 -27.53
C TYR A 138 11.31 -20.79 -27.74
N SER A 139 11.81 -20.14 -26.69
CA SER A 139 13.06 -19.38 -26.71
C SER A 139 14.25 -20.25 -27.13
N SER A 140 14.37 -21.46 -26.57
CA SER A 140 15.47 -22.40 -26.89
C SER A 140 15.45 -22.91 -28.34
N SER A 141 14.26 -23.00 -28.95
CA SER A 141 14.09 -23.41 -30.34
C SER A 141 14.52 -22.31 -31.34
N ARG A 142 14.48 -21.03 -30.93
CA ARG A 142 14.87 -19.88 -31.74
C ARG A 142 16.33 -19.49 -31.52
N LYS A 143 17.24 -20.29 -32.06
CA LYS A 143 18.69 -20.07 -31.98
C LYS A 143 19.25 -19.06 -33.00
N VAL A 144 18.50 -18.64 -34.02
CA VAL A 144 19.01 -17.80 -35.13
C VAL A 144 18.14 -16.53 -35.32
N ALA A 145 18.80 -15.44 -35.73
CA ALA A 145 18.26 -14.10 -36.00
C ALA A 145 17.00 -14.09 -36.90
N LYS A 146 16.24 -12.97 -36.82
CA LYS A 146 14.97 -12.68 -37.53
C LYS A 146 14.95 -13.24 -38.96
N LYS A 147 14.48 -14.47 -39.12
CA LYS A 147 14.03 -14.99 -40.43
C LYS A 147 12.61 -14.49 -40.65
N SER A 148 12.16 -14.35 -41.89
CA SER A 148 10.75 -14.10 -42.15
C SER A 148 9.93 -15.32 -41.73
N ALA A 149 8.72 -15.10 -41.21
CA ALA A 149 7.80 -16.19 -40.92
C ALA A 149 7.47 -16.95 -42.20
N ARG A 150 7.40 -18.28 -42.14
CA ARG A 150 7.08 -19.11 -43.31
C ARG A 150 5.59 -19.13 -43.58
N ASN A 151 4.79 -19.23 -42.51
CA ASN A 151 3.34 -19.38 -42.59
C ASN A 151 2.62 -18.47 -41.58
N LYS A 152 1.35 -18.18 -41.86
CA LYS A 152 0.43 -17.44 -40.98
C LYS A 152 0.31 -18.03 -39.58
N ASP A 153 0.28 -19.35 -39.45
CA ASP A 153 0.21 -20.02 -38.14
C ASP A 153 1.48 -19.79 -37.30
N GLU A 154 2.64 -19.63 -37.96
CA GLU A 154 3.89 -19.30 -37.30
C GLU A 154 3.87 -17.86 -36.76
N LEU A 155 3.28 -16.92 -37.50
CA LEU A 155 3.04 -15.54 -37.03
C LEU A 155 2.09 -15.51 -35.84
N ILE A 156 0.96 -16.21 -35.90
CA ILE A 156 -0.01 -16.26 -34.79
C ILE A 156 0.63 -16.88 -33.55
N ARG A 157 1.45 -17.92 -33.72
CA ARG A 157 2.19 -18.53 -32.62
C ARG A 157 3.22 -17.56 -32.03
N ASP A 158 4.00 -16.86 -32.86
CA ASP A 158 4.95 -15.85 -32.40
C ASP A 158 4.29 -14.73 -31.61
N ILE A 159 3.21 -14.16 -32.14
CA ILE A 159 2.44 -13.11 -31.47
C ILE A 159 1.88 -13.61 -30.14
N THR A 160 1.35 -14.85 -30.10
CA THR A 160 0.85 -15.44 -28.85
C THR A 160 1.97 -15.61 -27.82
N MET A 161 3.16 -16.05 -28.24
CA MET A 161 4.32 -16.17 -27.35
C MET A 161 4.81 -14.80 -26.87
N CYS A 162 4.76 -13.76 -27.70
CA CYS A 162 5.10 -12.39 -27.31
C CYS A 162 4.10 -11.82 -26.31
N VAL A 163 2.80 -12.00 -26.54
CA VAL A 163 1.73 -11.58 -25.61
C VAL A 163 1.93 -12.23 -24.24
N SER A 164 2.07 -13.56 -24.19
CA SER A 164 2.33 -14.25 -22.92
C SER A 164 3.65 -13.82 -22.28
N SER A 165 4.70 -13.56 -23.07
CA SER A 165 5.98 -13.06 -22.54
C SER A 165 5.82 -11.69 -21.86
N LEU A 166 5.04 -10.78 -22.45
CA LEU A 166 4.78 -9.45 -21.87
C LEU A 166 4.00 -9.54 -20.55
N GLU A 167 2.95 -10.37 -20.50
CA GLU A 167 2.18 -10.62 -19.27
C GLU A 167 3.07 -11.20 -18.16
N HIS A 168 3.97 -12.14 -18.50
CA HIS A 168 4.93 -12.69 -17.55
C HIS A 168 6.01 -11.68 -17.12
N ILE A 169 6.47 -10.80 -18.02
CA ILE A 169 7.41 -9.73 -17.69
C ILE A 169 6.81 -8.76 -16.69
N GLU A 170 5.53 -8.38 -16.84
CA GLU A 170 4.86 -7.50 -15.89
C GLU A 170 4.80 -8.13 -14.48
N ASN A 171 4.39 -9.40 -14.40
CA ASN A 171 4.34 -10.14 -13.14
C ASN A 171 5.72 -10.30 -12.49
N LEU A 172 6.74 -10.66 -13.27
CA LEU A 172 8.12 -10.77 -12.79
C LEU A 172 8.71 -9.41 -12.38
N SER A 173 8.36 -8.34 -13.07
CA SER A 173 8.81 -6.98 -12.72
C SER A 173 8.20 -6.52 -11.39
N ARG A 174 6.91 -6.82 -11.16
CA ARG A 174 6.26 -6.57 -9.86
C ARG A 174 6.92 -7.37 -8.73
N TYR A 175 7.26 -8.63 -8.99
CA TYR A 175 7.96 -9.51 -8.05
C TYR A 175 9.41 -9.04 -7.78
N SER A 176 10.15 -8.65 -8.82
CA SER A 176 11.50 -8.07 -8.71
C SER A 176 11.48 -6.79 -7.85
N ARG A 177 10.48 -5.93 -8.05
CA ARG A 177 10.28 -4.74 -7.19
C ARG A 177 10.05 -5.12 -5.73
N TYR A 178 9.29 -6.17 -5.45
CA TYR A 178 9.08 -6.66 -4.09
C TYR A 178 10.40 -7.11 -3.44
N LEU A 179 11.20 -7.92 -4.16
CA LEU A 179 12.50 -8.37 -3.68
C LEU A 179 13.45 -7.20 -3.45
N ASN A 180 13.52 -6.22 -4.35
CA ASN A 180 14.37 -5.05 -4.18
C ASN A 180 13.99 -4.23 -2.93
N ILE A 181 12.71 -4.02 -2.67
CA ILE A 181 12.26 -3.33 -1.45
C ILE A 181 12.66 -4.11 -0.19
N LEU A 182 12.50 -5.45 -0.21
CA LEU A 182 12.95 -6.29 0.90
C LEU A 182 14.47 -6.21 1.11
N LEU A 183 15.26 -6.24 0.02
CA LEU A 183 16.71 -6.11 0.06
C LEU A 183 17.13 -4.74 0.61
N GLU A 184 16.51 -3.66 0.16
CA GLU A 184 16.76 -2.30 0.65
C GLU A 184 16.49 -2.21 2.15
N GLU A 185 15.33 -2.69 2.62
CA GLU A 185 14.96 -2.69 4.03
C GLU A 185 15.97 -3.49 4.88
N ARG A 186 16.37 -4.69 4.45
CA ARG A 186 17.32 -5.54 5.19
C ARG A 186 18.76 -5.01 5.13
N ASN A 187 19.20 -4.48 4.00
CA ASN A 187 20.53 -3.85 3.88
C ASN A 187 20.64 -2.60 4.75
N ALA A 188 19.58 -1.79 4.85
CA ALA A 188 19.53 -0.65 5.75
C ALA A 188 19.71 -1.07 7.23
N ILE A 189 19.21 -2.24 7.61
CA ILE A 189 19.43 -2.80 8.95
C ILE A 189 20.90 -3.17 9.14
N LEU A 190 21.51 -3.91 8.21
CA LEU A 190 22.91 -4.33 8.33
C LEU A 190 23.91 -3.16 8.28
N ALA A 191 23.58 -2.10 7.55
CA ALA A 191 24.40 -0.89 7.47
C ALA A 191 24.36 -0.04 8.75
N ALA A 192 23.42 -0.29 9.66
CA ALA A 192 23.35 0.42 10.93
C ALA A 192 24.49 -0.03 11.86
N ASN A 193 25.36 0.92 12.25
CA ASN A 193 26.58 0.66 13.02
C ASN A 193 26.30 -0.01 14.38
N ASP A 194 25.20 0.34 15.04
CA ASP A 194 24.72 -0.31 16.27
C ASP A 194 23.22 -0.53 16.19
N ILE A 195 22.83 -1.80 16.03
CA ILE A 195 21.43 -2.21 16.10
C ILE A 195 21.14 -2.52 17.55
N LEU A 196 20.31 -1.67 18.14
CA LEU A 196 19.74 -1.83 19.46
C LEU A 196 18.22 -1.71 19.34
N PRO A 197 17.47 -2.35 20.26
CA PRO A 197 16.05 -2.09 20.37
C PRO A 197 15.78 -0.59 20.51
N PRO A 198 14.67 -0.07 19.95
CA PRO A 198 14.37 1.36 20.02
C PRO A 198 13.99 1.77 21.44
N GLU A 199 14.41 2.95 21.88
CA GLU A 199 14.00 3.50 23.18
C GLU A 199 12.49 3.77 23.24
N PRO A 200 11.86 3.68 24.43
CA PRO A 200 10.47 4.05 24.60
C PRO A 200 10.25 5.55 24.38
N THR A 201 9.11 5.91 23.81
CA THR A 201 8.78 7.32 23.53
C THR A 201 8.64 8.15 24.81
N PRO A 202 9.24 9.35 24.88
CA PRO A 202 9.21 10.17 26.09
C PRO A 202 7.81 10.67 26.42
N VAL A 203 7.54 10.85 27.72
CA VAL A 203 6.26 11.36 28.23
C VAL A 203 6.02 12.81 27.76
N PRO A 204 4.79 13.18 27.37
CA PRO A 204 4.46 14.57 27.04
C PRO A 204 4.69 15.53 28.21
N ASP A 205 4.89 16.81 27.89
CA ASP A 205 5.21 17.86 28.87
C ASP A 205 4.22 17.95 30.03
N LYS A 206 4.78 18.28 31.20
CA LYS A 206 4.00 18.47 32.42
C LYS A 206 2.93 19.56 32.20
N PRO A 207 1.65 19.30 32.52
CA PRO A 207 0.60 20.30 32.37
C PRO A 207 0.90 21.59 33.14
N PHE A 208 0.59 22.74 32.55
CA PHE A 208 0.79 24.05 33.18
C PHE A 208 -0.40 24.41 34.09
N LYS A 209 -0.09 24.89 35.30
CA LYS A 209 -1.12 25.36 36.24
C LYS A 209 -1.77 26.63 35.66
N PRO A 210 -3.10 26.72 35.58
CA PRO A 210 -3.78 27.94 35.13
C PRO A 210 -3.42 29.12 36.03
N GLU A 211 -3.12 30.27 35.43
CA GLU A 211 -2.81 31.50 36.16
C GLU A 211 -4.00 31.92 37.04
N GLU A 212 -3.70 32.22 38.31
CA GLU A 212 -4.70 32.68 39.26
C GLU A 212 -5.28 34.03 38.81
N PRO A 213 -6.63 34.17 38.76
CA PRO A 213 -7.22 35.45 38.42
C PRO A 213 -6.81 36.49 39.48
N PRO A 214 -6.55 37.74 39.09
CA PRO A 214 -6.06 38.77 40.02
C PRO A 214 -6.98 38.88 41.24
N SER A 215 -6.34 38.88 42.42
CA SER A 215 -7.00 38.82 43.72
C SER A 215 -7.99 39.97 43.94
N LYS A 216 -9.03 39.71 44.75
CA LYS A 216 -10.16 40.62 45.01
C LYS A 216 -9.75 41.99 45.61
N LEU A 217 -8.52 42.15 46.10
CA LEU A 217 -8.07 43.41 46.72
C LEU A 217 -8.06 44.60 45.73
N ASN A 218 -7.93 44.33 44.42
CA ASN A 218 -8.00 45.36 43.37
C ASN A 218 -9.42 45.59 42.81
N ARG A 219 -10.46 44.93 43.34
CA ARG A 219 -11.84 45.00 42.81
C ARG A 219 -12.64 46.22 43.27
N LEU A 220 -12.09 47.09 44.12
CA LEU A 220 -12.75 48.38 44.42
C LEU A 220 -12.77 49.34 43.22
N LEU A 221 -12.02 49.04 42.15
CA LEU A 221 -11.94 49.87 40.94
C LEU A 221 -12.55 49.24 39.68
N THR A 222 -13.05 48.00 39.72
CA THR A 222 -13.67 47.36 38.55
C THR A 222 -14.95 46.63 38.97
N MET A 223 -16.06 47.35 38.88
CA MET A 223 -17.41 46.80 38.87
C MET A 223 -17.52 45.80 37.71
N GLY A 224 -17.68 44.51 38.04
CA GLY A 224 -18.04 43.48 37.06
C GLY A 224 -16.88 42.65 36.50
N ILE A 225 -16.19 41.87 37.35
CA ILE A 225 -15.58 40.63 36.84
C ILE A 225 -16.73 39.66 36.57
N PRO A 226 -17.00 39.26 35.31
CA PRO A 226 -18.15 38.43 35.00
C PRO A 226 -17.99 37.08 35.70
N LYS A 227 -19.04 36.61 36.38
CA LYS A 227 -19.09 35.29 37.04
C LYS A 227 -18.57 34.16 36.12
N ARG A 228 -18.70 34.33 34.80
CA ARG A 228 -18.11 33.48 33.75
C ARG A 228 -16.60 33.27 33.90
N LYS A 229 -15.77 34.32 34.06
CA LYS A 229 -14.31 34.17 34.19
C LYS A 229 -13.88 33.36 35.43
N GLN A 230 -14.68 33.41 36.50
CA GLN A 230 -14.42 32.64 37.72
C GLN A 230 -14.86 31.17 37.57
N GLN A 231 -15.93 30.91 36.83
CA GLN A 231 -16.35 29.56 36.42
C GLN A 231 -15.36 28.95 35.42
N ASP A 232 -14.85 29.74 34.46
CA ASP A 232 -13.84 29.32 33.50
C ASP A 232 -12.51 28.96 34.20
N TYR A 233 -12.09 29.75 35.18
CA TYR A 233 -10.92 29.43 36.01
C TYR A 233 -11.11 28.12 36.80
N GLN A 234 -12.28 27.93 37.43
CA GLN A 234 -12.58 26.68 38.15
C GLN A 234 -12.58 25.46 37.23
N LYS A 235 -13.15 25.60 36.01
CA LYS A 235 -13.13 24.56 34.99
C LYS A 235 -11.70 24.25 34.52
N ASN A 236 -10.89 25.28 34.27
CA ASN A 236 -9.49 25.13 33.90
C ASN A 236 -8.67 24.48 35.04
N CYS A 237 -8.98 24.76 36.30
CA CYS A 237 -8.36 24.08 37.45
C CYS A 237 -8.76 22.60 37.53
N SER A 238 -10.03 22.25 37.28
CA SER A 238 -10.45 20.84 37.23
C SER A 238 -9.82 20.10 36.06
N ASP A 239 -9.73 20.74 34.89
CA ASP A 239 -9.09 20.18 33.70
C ASP A 239 -7.59 20.01 33.92
N TYR A 240 -6.93 20.97 34.58
CA TYR A 240 -5.54 20.84 35.02
C TYR A 240 -5.34 19.64 35.97
N ASN A 241 -6.17 19.48 36.99
CA ASN A 241 -6.07 18.35 37.92
C ASN A 241 -6.26 17.00 37.21
N ARG A 242 -7.21 16.93 36.27
CA ARG A 242 -7.42 15.75 35.41
C ARG A 242 -6.18 15.48 34.54
N ASN A 243 -5.67 16.50 33.86
CA ASN A 243 -4.49 16.39 33.00
C ASN A 243 -3.24 16.01 33.79
N MET A 244 -3.10 16.51 35.02
CA MET A 244 -2.01 16.15 35.92
C MET A 244 -2.10 14.69 36.38
N LYS A 245 -3.31 14.21 36.69
CA LYS A 245 -3.54 12.79 36.99
C LYS A 245 -3.17 11.90 35.79
N ILE A 246 -3.59 12.27 34.58
CA ILE A 246 -3.20 11.59 33.34
C ILE A 246 -1.68 11.59 33.16
N TYR A 247 -1.04 12.74 33.38
CA TYR A 247 0.41 12.88 33.29
C TYR A 247 1.15 11.92 34.23
N PHE A 248 0.76 11.85 35.52
CA PHE A 248 1.39 10.91 36.46
C PHE A 248 1.17 9.45 36.07
N ILE A 249 -0.01 9.10 35.56
CA ILE A 249 -0.29 7.75 35.06
C ILE A 249 0.62 7.43 33.87
N ARG A 250 0.77 8.36 32.92
CA ARG A 250 1.67 8.19 31.77
C ARG A 250 3.14 8.11 32.17
N CYS A 251 3.58 8.88 33.17
CA CYS A 251 4.94 8.78 33.72
C CYS A 251 5.21 7.38 34.27
N ARG A 252 4.27 6.84 35.05
CA ARG A 252 4.40 5.49 35.61
C ARG A 252 4.45 4.41 34.52
N GLU A 253 3.65 4.55 33.47
CA GLU A 253 3.70 3.61 32.33
C GLU A 253 5.00 3.75 31.52
N TYR A 254 5.53 4.97 31.39
CA TYR A 254 6.85 5.20 30.79
C TYR A 254 7.98 4.60 31.63
N GLU A 255 7.92 4.70 32.96
CA GLU A 255 8.87 4.02 33.86
C GLU A 255 8.86 2.51 33.65
N LYS A 256 7.66 1.89 33.59
CA LYS A 256 7.53 0.47 33.26
C LYS A 256 8.12 0.16 31.87
N ALA A 257 7.85 0.99 30.87
CA ALA A 257 8.40 0.80 29.52
C ALA A 257 9.94 0.92 29.50
N CYS A 258 10.51 1.81 30.31
CA CYS A 258 11.95 1.92 30.50
C CYS A 258 12.54 0.69 31.18
N ASP A 259 11.84 0.11 32.15
CA ASP A 259 12.30 -1.12 32.79
C ASP A 259 12.27 -2.30 31.79
N ARG A 260 11.19 -2.44 31.02
CA ARG A 260 11.12 -3.42 29.91
C ARG A 260 12.21 -3.21 28.87
N TYR A 261 12.56 -1.96 28.58
CA TYR A 261 13.65 -1.63 27.67
C TYR A 261 15.02 -2.06 28.22
N LYS A 262 15.27 -1.88 29.52
CA LYS A 262 16.50 -2.37 30.17
C LYS A 262 16.59 -3.90 30.08
N ASP A 263 15.49 -4.59 30.34
CA ASP A 263 15.43 -6.05 30.22
C ASP A 263 15.72 -6.49 28.77
N ALA A 264 15.07 -5.84 27.80
CA ALA A 264 15.30 -6.09 26.38
C ALA A 264 16.76 -5.84 25.97
N LEU A 265 17.42 -4.80 26.49
CA LEU A 265 18.84 -4.53 26.25
C LEU A 265 19.76 -5.62 26.82
N GLN A 266 19.43 -6.15 28.00
CA GLN A 266 20.18 -7.23 28.61
C GLN A 266 20.09 -8.50 27.77
N ASP A 267 18.89 -8.86 27.35
CA ASP A 267 18.62 -10.06 26.54
C ASP A 267 19.05 -9.89 25.08
N TRP A 268 19.15 -8.65 24.59
CA TRP A 268 19.57 -8.35 23.21
C TRP A 268 20.91 -8.98 22.85
N SER A 269 21.83 -9.08 23.83
CA SER A 269 23.12 -9.76 23.63
C SER A 269 22.97 -11.20 23.12
N GLN A 270 21.90 -11.90 23.52
CA GLN A 270 21.60 -13.27 23.11
C GLN A 270 20.88 -13.31 21.77
N TYR A 271 19.91 -12.42 21.55
CA TYR A 271 19.10 -12.38 20.33
C TYR A 271 19.83 -11.78 19.12
N ARG A 272 20.77 -10.84 19.34
CA ARG A 272 21.43 -10.07 18.28
C ARG A 272 22.08 -10.95 17.22
N GLN A 273 22.77 -12.02 17.62
CA GLN A 273 23.42 -12.91 16.65
C GLN A 273 22.39 -13.64 15.78
N GLY A 274 21.31 -14.15 16.39
CA GLY A 274 20.22 -14.83 15.69
C GLY A 274 19.49 -13.88 14.75
N PHE A 275 19.19 -12.66 15.22
CA PHE A 275 18.63 -11.57 14.43
C PHE A 275 19.49 -11.31 13.19
N MET A 276 20.77 -10.98 13.37
CA MET A 276 21.67 -10.67 12.25
C MET A 276 21.81 -11.82 11.26
N LYS A 277 21.89 -13.06 11.76
CA LYS A 277 21.96 -14.25 10.92
C LYS A 277 20.68 -14.44 10.07
N LYS A 278 19.50 -14.22 10.66
CA LYS A 278 18.22 -14.27 9.94
C LYS A 278 18.15 -13.19 8.86
N CYS A 279 18.54 -11.96 9.19
CA CYS A 279 18.61 -10.85 8.22
C CYS A 279 19.55 -11.18 7.03
N GLN A 280 20.72 -11.78 7.29
CA GLN A 280 21.64 -12.23 6.25
C GLN A 280 21.08 -13.37 5.40
N TYR A 281 20.39 -14.33 6.02
CA TYR A 281 19.73 -15.42 5.32
C TYR A 281 18.64 -14.90 4.37
N ASP A 282 17.76 -14.02 4.86
CA ASP A 282 16.70 -13.39 4.06
C ASP A 282 17.29 -12.66 2.84
N LEU A 283 18.42 -11.95 3.03
CA LEU A 283 19.13 -11.26 1.93
C LEU A 283 19.67 -12.25 0.90
N GLN A 284 20.33 -13.32 1.34
CA GLN A 284 20.88 -14.33 0.42
C GLN A 284 19.78 -15.02 -0.37
N GLU A 285 18.67 -15.37 0.28
CA GLU A 285 17.50 -15.95 -0.37
C GLU A 285 16.90 -14.98 -1.40
N ALA A 286 16.71 -13.72 -1.03
CA ALA A 286 16.16 -12.71 -1.93
C ALA A 286 17.07 -12.43 -3.14
N VAL A 287 18.39 -12.37 -2.95
CA VAL A 287 19.36 -12.25 -4.05
C VAL A 287 19.31 -13.47 -4.97
N GLY A 288 19.24 -14.68 -4.40
CA GLY A 288 19.09 -15.92 -5.18
C GLY A 288 17.85 -15.88 -6.07
N LYS A 289 16.70 -15.52 -5.50
CA LYS A 289 15.44 -15.37 -6.23
C LYS A 289 15.49 -14.27 -7.29
N LEU A 290 16.19 -13.17 -7.01
CA LEU A 290 16.34 -12.06 -7.97
C LEU A 290 17.16 -12.49 -9.19
N ASN A 291 18.25 -13.23 -9.01
CA ASN A 291 19.03 -13.80 -10.11
C ASN A 291 18.20 -14.76 -10.97
N GLU A 292 17.34 -15.59 -10.36
CA GLU A 292 16.42 -16.45 -11.10
C GLU A 292 15.39 -15.65 -11.91
N VAL A 293 14.86 -14.57 -11.34
CA VAL A 293 13.93 -13.66 -12.03
C VAL A 293 14.59 -12.95 -13.20
N GLU A 294 15.82 -12.46 -13.04
CA GLU A 294 16.61 -11.86 -14.12
C GLU A 294 16.82 -12.84 -15.28
N ALA A 295 17.20 -14.08 -14.97
CA ALA A 295 17.34 -15.12 -15.99
C ALA A 295 16.04 -15.40 -16.76
N LEU A 296 14.88 -15.37 -16.09
CA LEU A 296 13.57 -15.52 -16.73
C LEU A 296 13.20 -14.30 -17.58
N LEU A 297 13.45 -13.08 -17.09
CA LEU A 297 13.23 -11.85 -17.83
C LEU A 297 14.06 -11.82 -19.11
N ASP A 298 15.33 -12.24 -19.06
CA ASP A 298 16.18 -12.35 -20.25
C ASP A 298 15.59 -13.31 -21.29
N ILE A 299 15.03 -14.45 -20.86
CA ILE A 299 14.36 -15.40 -21.75
C ILE A 299 13.16 -14.74 -22.44
N TYR A 300 12.33 -14.00 -21.71
CA TYR A 300 11.12 -13.36 -22.24
C TYR A 300 11.42 -12.16 -23.13
N HIS A 301 12.38 -11.32 -22.76
CA HIS A 301 12.88 -10.25 -23.61
C HIS A 301 13.51 -10.80 -24.89
N ASN A 302 14.23 -11.93 -24.83
CA ASN A 302 14.78 -12.58 -26.01
C ASN A 302 13.69 -13.06 -26.98
N ILE A 303 12.56 -13.56 -26.48
CA ILE A 303 11.40 -13.94 -27.31
C ILE A 303 10.87 -12.71 -28.06
N ILE A 304 10.66 -11.60 -27.36
CA ILE A 304 10.15 -10.35 -27.94
C ILE A 304 11.14 -9.75 -28.95
N ASN A 305 12.42 -9.69 -28.61
CA ASN A 305 13.46 -9.12 -29.48
C ASN A 305 13.63 -9.92 -30.79
N LYS A 306 13.41 -11.24 -30.74
CA LYS A 306 13.46 -12.13 -31.91
C LYS A 306 12.13 -12.25 -32.65
N SER A 307 11.07 -11.58 -32.20
CA SER A 307 9.76 -11.58 -32.85
C SER A 307 9.85 -11.06 -34.29
N PHE A 308 8.93 -11.53 -35.13
CA PHE A 308 8.74 -10.99 -36.48
C PHE A 308 8.14 -9.58 -36.47
N VAL A 309 7.48 -9.20 -35.38
CA VAL A 309 6.83 -7.89 -35.21
C VAL A 309 7.90 -6.82 -34.94
N HIS A 310 7.78 -5.69 -35.61
CA HIS A 310 8.65 -4.53 -35.39
C HIS A 310 8.46 -3.96 -33.98
N SER A 311 9.53 -3.48 -33.34
CA SER A 311 9.55 -3.03 -31.93
C SER A 311 8.47 -2.00 -31.60
N ASN A 312 8.16 -1.09 -32.52
CA ASN A 312 7.12 -0.07 -32.35
C ASN A 312 5.70 -0.65 -32.13
N TYR A 313 5.46 -1.90 -32.56
CA TYR A 313 4.16 -2.57 -32.50
C TYR A 313 4.10 -3.71 -31.47
N GLN A 314 5.11 -3.82 -30.59
CA GLN A 314 5.20 -4.91 -29.59
C GLN A 314 4.46 -4.60 -28.28
N LYS A 315 3.49 -3.66 -28.30
CA LYS A 315 2.61 -3.42 -27.15
C LYS A 315 1.53 -4.48 -27.09
N LEU A 316 1.07 -4.81 -25.88
CA LEU A 316 0.06 -5.85 -25.64
C LEU A 316 -1.20 -5.64 -26.48
N GLU A 317 -1.73 -4.41 -26.52
CA GLU A 317 -2.91 -4.05 -27.31
C GLU A 317 -2.70 -4.28 -28.81
N THR A 318 -1.58 -3.79 -29.35
CA THR A 318 -1.24 -3.92 -30.77
C THR A 318 -1.07 -5.37 -31.18
N LEU A 319 -0.36 -6.18 -30.39
CA LEU A 319 -0.17 -7.60 -30.64
C LEU A 319 -1.50 -8.37 -30.60
N ASN A 320 -2.40 -8.02 -29.67
CA ASN A 320 -3.74 -8.59 -29.62
C ASN A 320 -4.58 -8.22 -30.85
N SER A 321 -4.48 -6.98 -31.34
CA SER A 321 -5.12 -6.58 -32.61
C SER A 321 -4.55 -7.35 -33.81
N PHE A 322 -3.22 -7.48 -33.92
CA PHE A 322 -2.58 -8.25 -34.99
C PHE A 322 -3.01 -9.72 -34.97
N LYS A 323 -3.05 -10.32 -33.77
CA LYS A 323 -3.57 -11.69 -33.58
C LYS A 323 -5.00 -11.82 -34.11
N ARG A 324 -5.89 -10.87 -33.81
CA ARG A 324 -7.27 -10.85 -34.30
C ARG A 324 -7.34 -10.70 -35.82
N TYR A 325 -6.55 -9.81 -36.42
CA TYR A 325 -6.55 -9.62 -37.88
C TYR A 325 -6.12 -10.89 -38.61
N LEU A 326 -5.08 -11.58 -38.11
CA LEU A 326 -4.65 -12.85 -38.66
C LEU A 326 -5.73 -13.92 -38.44
N GLN A 327 -6.27 -14.09 -37.23
CA GLN A 327 -7.28 -15.12 -36.96
C GLN A 327 -8.58 -14.94 -37.78
N THR A 328 -9.02 -13.70 -37.99
CA THR A 328 -10.23 -13.38 -38.77
C THR A 328 -10.01 -13.41 -40.28
N GLY A 329 -8.76 -13.49 -40.74
CA GLY A 329 -8.44 -13.44 -42.17
C GLY A 329 -8.46 -12.04 -42.77
N ARG A 330 -8.59 -10.98 -41.96
CA ARG A 330 -8.45 -9.59 -42.42
C ARG A 330 -7.03 -9.26 -42.88
N ALA A 331 -6.03 -9.96 -42.35
CA ALA A 331 -4.63 -9.86 -42.74
C ALA A 331 -4.04 -11.24 -43.07
N ASN A 332 -3.07 -11.27 -44.00
CA ASN A 332 -2.35 -12.49 -44.38
C ASN A 332 -0.89 -12.48 -43.93
N ASP A 333 -0.28 -11.31 -43.83
CA ASP A 333 1.09 -11.14 -43.33
C ASP A 333 1.18 -10.03 -42.26
N ILE A 334 2.40 -9.79 -41.79
CA ILE A 334 2.64 -8.78 -40.76
C ILE A 334 2.54 -7.34 -41.29
N GLN A 335 2.81 -7.12 -42.58
CA GLN A 335 2.76 -5.80 -43.18
C GLN A 335 1.30 -5.35 -43.34
N ASP A 336 0.43 -6.25 -43.77
CA ASP A 336 -1.02 -6.06 -43.79
C ASP A 336 -1.54 -5.71 -42.39
N CYS A 337 -1.08 -6.43 -41.36
CA CYS A 337 -1.43 -6.12 -39.97
C CYS A 337 -1.03 -4.70 -39.56
N MET A 338 0.18 -4.26 -39.91
CA MET A 338 0.65 -2.90 -39.60
C MET A 338 -0.18 -1.84 -40.34
N ASN A 339 -0.45 -2.05 -41.63
CA ASN A 339 -1.23 -1.11 -42.44
C ASN A 339 -2.65 -0.95 -41.88
N ILE A 340 -3.36 -2.06 -41.61
CA ILE A 340 -4.71 -2.03 -41.05
C ILE A 340 -4.73 -1.34 -39.69
N TYR A 341 -3.73 -1.59 -38.84
CA TYR A 341 -3.67 -0.98 -37.52
C TYR A 341 -3.42 0.53 -37.56
N GLU A 342 -2.53 1.01 -38.42
CA GLU A 342 -2.31 2.44 -38.59
C GLU A 342 -3.55 3.12 -39.21
N GLU A 343 -4.22 2.48 -40.17
CA GLU A 343 -5.51 2.94 -40.70
C GLU A 343 -6.58 3.05 -39.60
N GLU A 344 -6.76 2.01 -38.78
CA GLU A 344 -7.72 2.03 -37.67
C GLU A 344 -7.36 3.07 -36.59
N ARG A 345 -6.07 3.28 -36.31
CA ARG A 345 -5.63 4.31 -35.37
C ARG A 345 -5.93 5.71 -35.92
N LEU A 346 -5.56 5.97 -37.17
CA LEU A 346 -5.80 7.25 -37.84
C LEU A 346 -7.29 7.50 -38.08
N TRP A 347 -8.11 6.45 -38.23
CA TRP A 347 -9.55 6.58 -38.42
C TRP A 347 -10.23 7.30 -37.24
N THR A 348 -9.78 7.07 -36.01
CA THR A 348 -10.32 7.78 -34.84
C THR A 348 -10.06 9.29 -34.92
N GLU A 349 -8.88 9.68 -35.37
CA GLU A 349 -8.48 11.07 -35.57
C GLU A 349 -9.22 11.70 -36.76
N ILE A 350 -9.35 10.98 -37.87
CA ILE A 350 -10.11 11.40 -39.05
C ILE A 350 -11.58 11.60 -38.69
N LYS A 351 -12.19 10.66 -37.95
CA LYS A 351 -13.58 10.76 -37.50
C LYS A 351 -13.79 11.97 -36.57
N ALA A 352 -12.88 12.20 -35.62
CA ALA A 352 -12.92 13.37 -34.76
C ALA A 352 -12.71 14.69 -35.53
N SER A 353 -11.90 14.66 -36.59
CA SER A 353 -11.76 15.79 -37.51
C SER A 353 -13.03 16.02 -38.31
N GLN A 354 -13.66 14.96 -38.81
CA GLN A 354 -14.91 15.03 -39.57
C GLN A 354 -16.06 15.57 -38.71
N GLU A 355 -16.21 15.08 -37.48
CA GLU A 355 -17.22 15.58 -36.53
C GLU A 355 -17.02 17.06 -36.22
N ARG A 356 -15.76 17.52 -36.07
CA ARG A 356 -15.47 18.96 -35.91
C ARG A 356 -15.86 19.77 -37.14
N ILE A 357 -15.58 19.26 -38.34
CA ILE A 357 -15.94 19.92 -39.60
C ILE A 357 -17.47 19.96 -39.75
N GLU A 358 -18.17 18.86 -39.49
CA GLU A 358 -19.64 18.76 -39.56
C GLU A 358 -20.31 19.72 -38.56
N ASN A 359 -19.82 19.78 -37.31
CA ASN A 359 -20.32 20.72 -36.31
C ASN A 359 -20.07 22.18 -36.71
N THR A 360 -18.92 22.46 -37.34
CA THR A 360 -18.60 23.81 -37.84
C THR A 360 -19.50 24.18 -39.02
N ILE A 361 -19.73 23.26 -39.96
CA ILE A 361 -20.66 23.46 -41.08
C ILE A 361 -22.07 23.71 -40.56
N HIS A 362 -22.55 22.92 -39.61
CA HIS A 362 -23.87 23.10 -39.00
C HIS A 362 -23.99 24.48 -38.34
N PHE A 363 -22.95 24.93 -37.63
CA PHE A 363 -22.91 26.26 -37.02
C PHE A 363 -22.97 27.38 -38.07
N LEU A 364 -22.18 27.27 -39.16
CA LEU A 364 -22.16 28.24 -40.25
C LEU A 364 -23.48 28.25 -41.06
N GLN A 365 -24.14 27.10 -41.20
CA GLN A 365 -25.46 27.01 -41.84
C GLN A 365 -26.55 27.70 -40.99
N CYS A 366 -26.49 27.58 -39.67
CA CYS A 366 -27.39 28.30 -38.77
C CYS A 366 -27.24 29.84 -38.87
N GLU A 367 -26.01 30.33 -39.07
CA GLU A 367 -25.77 31.77 -39.33
C GLU A 367 -26.31 32.21 -40.70
N ASN A 368 -26.23 31.33 -41.71
CA ASN A 368 -26.78 31.60 -43.04
C ASN A 368 -28.31 31.69 -43.05
N ASP A 369 -29.01 30.90 -42.23
CA ASP A 369 -30.47 31.00 -42.09
C ASP A 369 -30.88 32.31 -41.40
N ALA A 370 -30.11 32.76 -40.41
CA ALA A 370 -30.30 34.07 -39.78
C ALA A 370 -30.00 35.23 -40.76
N LEU A 371 -28.97 35.11 -41.59
CA LEU A 371 -28.66 36.05 -42.67
C LEU A 371 -29.73 36.04 -43.77
N SER A 372 -30.29 34.88 -44.11
CA SER A 372 -31.40 34.73 -45.05
C SER A 372 -32.64 35.46 -44.53
N LEU A 373 -33.03 35.24 -43.26
CA LEU A 373 -34.13 35.95 -42.60
C LEU A 373 -33.89 37.46 -42.49
N ALA A 374 -32.65 37.88 -42.19
CA ALA A 374 -32.28 39.29 -42.16
C ALA A 374 -32.33 39.94 -43.55
N SER A 375 -31.94 39.20 -44.60
CA SER A 375 -32.06 39.64 -46.00
C SER A 375 -33.52 39.77 -46.42
N GLU A 376 -34.39 38.88 -45.95
CA GLU A 376 -35.82 38.91 -46.24
C GLU A 376 -36.51 40.07 -45.50
N GLN A 377 -36.12 40.36 -44.26
CA GLN A 377 -36.59 41.52 -43.52
C GLN A 377 -36.11 42.85 -44.10
N THR A 378 -34.84 42.94 -44.54
CA THR A 378 -34.34 44.14 -45.22
C THR A 378 -35.02 44.36 -46.57
N ALA A 379 -35.29 43.30 -47.34
CA ALA A 379 -36.07 43.41 -48.57
C ALA A 379 -37.51 43.90 -48.31
N ARG A 380 -38.17 43.43 -47.24
CA ARG A 380 -39.49 43.93 -46.83
C ARG A 380 -39.47 45.40 -46.40
N LEU A 381 -38.45 45.83 -45.64
CA LEU A 381 -38.29 47.22 -45.23
C LEU A 381 -38.06 48.16 -46.43
N ILE A 382 -37.24 47.75 -47.39
CA ILE A 382 -37.00 48.51 -48.63
C ILE A 382 -38.28 48.61 -49.47
N ALA A 383 -39.09 47.55 -49.52
CA ALA A 383 -40.39 47.58 -50.21
C ALA A 383 -41.38 48.54 -49.53
N SER A 384 -41.42 48.58 -48.19
CA SER A 384 -42.29 49.48 -47.43
C SER A 384 -41.87 50.96 -47.46
N ALA A 385 -40.63 51.27 -47.82
CA ALA A 385 -40.14 52.65 -47.96
C ALA A 385 -40.40 53.25 -49.35
N ARG A 386 -41.08 52.51 -50.24
CA ARG A 386 -41.44 52.95 -51.60
C ARG A 386 -42.93 53.27 -51.78
N GLU A 387 -43.71 53.23 -50.70
CA GLU A 387 -45.04 53.89 -50.58
C GLU A 387 -44.87 55.25 -49.91
#